data_AF-A0A9E7AQ20-F1
#
_entry.id   AF-A0A9E7AQ20-F1
#
_cell.length_a   1.000
_cell.length_b   1.000
_cell.length_c   1.000
_cell.angle_alpha   90.00
_cell.angle_beta   90.00
_cell.angle_gamma   90.00
#
_symmetry.space_group_name_H-M   'P 1'
#
loop_
_entity.id
_entity.type
_entity.pdbx_description
1 polymer ?
#
loop_
_entity_poly.entity_id
_entity_poly.type
_entity_poly.pdbx_seq_one_letter_code
_entity_poly.pdbx_strand_id
1 'polypeptide(L)'
;MFGYRDCVGEPASGAEAGAGPAGGAEAAEMQIEGGGEAGGLAGAHLEGACAEEAAGAGAQTPQLAANLPAALRPKVRVRMDLAYDGTFFRGWAAQPGLRTVQGELTEALSTILRVPVQLTVAGRTDAGVHASHQVVHFDVDTEAWQALAGRNGVDPAQALRRRTQALLKRAANPKTTSRPELGLVALGESAGNGADIVVGAVSQVGGDFDARFSALRRTYRYRVADGVARHDPRLRSSVLWTDQELDLEAMNRSLQPLLGEHEFLSYCKPRQGASTIRSLLAAAWSRPESGVDAGLAVFEVSADAFCHHMVRSLVGATLTVGQGRNSEEWPAELLARRSRELAAPLAPAHGLTLEAITYPEPRRWAEQAQAARVLRTSAADD
;
A
#
# COMPACT_ATOMS: atom_id res chain seq x y z
N MET A 1 9.41 -11.60 -45.35
CA MET A 1 8.80 -12.91 -45.63
C MET A 1 9.39 -13.89 -44.62
N PHE A 2 8.71 -14.15 -43.50
CA PHE A 2 8.79 -15.35 -42.66
C PHE A 2 7.69 -15.18 -41.60
N GLY A 3 6.59 -15.89 -41.79
CA GLY A 3 5.39 -15.83 -40.97
C GLY A 3 5.38 -16.90 -39.89
N TYR A 4 4.64 -16.63 -38.81
CA TYR A 4 4.24 -17.65 -37.85
C TYR A 4 2.71 -17.63 -37.73
N ARG A 5 2.15 -18.84 -37.89
CA ARG A 5 0.73 -19.18 -37.96
C ARG A 5 0.09 -19.27 -36.57
N ASP A 6 -1.16 -18.85 -36.52
CA ASP A 6 -2.15 -19.15 -35.48
C ASP A 6 -2.47 -20.64 -35.39
N CYS A 7 -2.73 -21.11 -34.17
CA CYS A 7 -3.49 -22.34 -33.90
C CYS A 7 -4.50 -22.08 -32.80
N VAL A 8 -5.78 -22.04 -33.20
CA VAL A 8 -7.00 -22.06 -32.39
C VAL A 8 -7.38 -23.51 -32.09
N GLY A 9 -7.97 -23.76 -30.92
CA GLY A 9 -8.68 -25.03 -30.64
C GLY A 9 -9.41 -25.02 -29.30
N GLU A 10 -10.69 -24.66 -29.30
CA GLU A 10 -11.70 -25.23 -28.38
C GLU A 10 -12.26 -26.52 -29.00
N PRO A 11 -12.90 -27.41 -28.22
CA PRO A 11 -14.38 -27.36 -28.21
C PRO A 11 -15.07 -27.74 -26.87
N ALA A 12 -16.28 -27.18 -26.68
CA ALA A 12 -17.57 -27.77 -26.27
C ALA A 12 -17.68 -28.62 -24.96
N SER A 13 -18.79 -28.80 -24.24
CA SER A 13 -20.15 -28.26 -24.07
C SER A 13 -20.91 -29.34 -23.23
N GLY A 14 -21.90 -28.99 -22.40
CA GLY A 14 -22.89 -29.93 -21.83
C GLY A 14 -23.08 -29.78 -20.31
N ALA A 15 -24.07 -29.00 -19.83
CA ALA A 15 -25.50 -29.30 -19.61
C ALA A 15 -25.76 -29.93 -18.22
N GLU A 16 -26.38 -29.17 -17.30
CA GLU A 16 -27.75 -29.35 -16.73
C GLU A 16 -27.84 -30.47 -15.67
N ALA A 17 -28.64 -30.48 -14.61
CA ALA A 17 -29.56 -29.60 -13.89
C ALA A 17 -29.89 -30.34 -12.56
N GLY A 18 -30.45 -29.69 -11.54
CA GLY A 18 -31.06 -30.42 -10.41
C GLY A 18 -31.29 -29.61 -9.14
N ALA A 19 -32.54 -29.24 -8.90
CA ALA A 19 -33.02 -28.42 -7.79
C ALA A 19 -33.52 -29.24 -6.59
N GLY A 20 -33.22 -28.77 -5.36
CA GLY A 20 -33.97 -28.85 -4.08
C GLY A 20 -34.49 -30.20 -3.54
N PRO A 21 -35.14 -30.27 -2.35
CA PRO A 21 -35.39 -29.19 -1.37
C PRO A 21 -35.13 -29.54 0.12
N ALA A 22 -35.43 -28.52 0.94
CA ALA A 22 -35.68 -28.35 2.38
C ALA A 22 -35.95 -29.52 3.36
N GLY A 23 -35.69 -29.21 4.65
CA GLY A 23 -36.21 -29.85 5.87
C GLY A 23 -35.08 -30.07 6.88
N GLY A 24 -35.13 -29.75 8.18
CA GLY A 24 -36.15 -29.28 9.11
C GLY A 24 -35.47 -29.15 10.49
N ALA A 25 -36.08 -28.38 11.39
CA ALA A 25 -35.63 -28.13 12.76
C ALA A 25 -35.64 -29.39 13.65
N GLU A 26 -34.82 -29.44 14.71
CA GLU A 26 -35.30 -29.40 16.10
C GLU A 26 -34.16 -29.38 17.12
N ALA A 27 -34.45 -28.71 18.24
CA ALA A 27 -33.65 -28.65 19.45
C ALA A 27 -33.93 -29.88 20.33
N ALA A 28 -32.96 -30.26 21.17
CA ALA A 28 -33.23 -31.08 22.34
C ALA A 28 -32.33 -30.62 23.50
N GLU A 29 -33.00 -30.14 24.55
CA GLU A 29 -32.49 -29.88 25.89
C GLU A 29 -31.89 -31.13 26.53
N MET A 30 -30.95 -30.93 27.44
CA MET A 30 -30.85 -31.78 28.63
C MET A 30 -30.42 -30.94 29.83
N GLN A 31 -31.39 -30.66 30.70
CA GLN A 31 -31.21 -30.22 32.08
C GLN A 31 -30.72 -31.38 32.94
N ILE A 32 -29.82 -31.12 33.89
CA ILE A 32 -29.89 -31.72 35.23
C ILE A 32 -29.51 -30.65 36.26
N GLU A 33 -30.41 -30.48 37.24
CA GLU A 33 -30.38 -29.55 38.37
C GLU A 33 -29.53 -30.02 39.55
N GLY A 34 -29.30 -29.08 40.47
CA GLY A 34 -29.15 -29.32 41.92
C GLY A 34 -27.80 -28.84 42.47
N GLY A 35 -27.68 -27.94 43.44
CA GLY A 35 -28.63 -27.32 44.36
C GLY A 35 -27.91 -26.97 45.68
N GLY A 36 -28.32 -25.88 46.35
CA GLY A 36 -27.94 -25.52 47.74
C GLY A 36 -26.92 -24.37 47.85
N GLU A 37 -27.33 -23.10 47.93
CA GLU A 37 -27.71 -22.33 49.14
C GLU A 37 -26.57 -22.22 50.18
N ALA A 38 -25.91 -21.07 50.37
CA ALA A 38 -26.32 -19.78 50.97
C ALA A 38 -25.76 -19.63 52.40
N GLY A 39 -25.01 -18.55 52.64
CA GLY A 39 -24.51 -18.19 53.98
C GLY A 39 -23.48 -17.07 53.92
N GLY A 40 -23.89 -15.86 54.32
CA GLY A 40 -23.06 -14.66 54.28
C GLY A 40 -22.27 -14.36 55.56
N LEU A 41 -21.81 -13.10 55.60
CA LEU A 41 -21.31 -12.29 56.73
C LEU A 41 -19.78 -12.16 56.91
N ALA A 42 -19.33 -10.95 56.56
CA ALA A 42 -18.56 -10.01 57.38
C ALA A 42 -17.21 -10.43 57.99
N GLY A 43 -16.16 -9.75 57.50
CA GLY A 43 -15.29 -8.87 58.30
C GLY A 43 -14.41 -9.48 59.39
N ALA A 44 -13.12 -9.60 59.11
CA ALA A 44 -12.08 -9.48 60.13
C ALA A 44 -10.76 -8.98 59.51
N HIS A 45 -10.38 -7.76 59.87
CA HIS A 45 -9.01 -7.26 59.80
C HIS A 45 -8.19 -7.93 60.91
N LEU A 46 -7.00 -8.46 60.57
CA LEU A 46 -5.90 -8.61 61.51
C LEU A 46 -4.59 -8.31 60.77
N GLU A 47 -3.96 -7.20 61.15
CA GLU A 47 -2.56 -6.90 60.85
C GLU A 47 -1.63 -7.75 61.73
N GLY A 48 -0.44 -8.05 61.19
CA GLY A 48 0.77 -8.24 61.97
C GLY A 48 1.35 -9.66 61.98
N ALA A 49 2.42 -9.86 61.21
CA ALA A 49 3.72 -10.28 61.75
C ALA A 49 4.75 -10.39 60.63
N CYS A 50 5.86 -9.70 60.81
CA CYS A 50 7.06 -9.77 59.99
C CYS A 50 7.76 -11.13 60.11
N ALA A 51 8.41 -11.49 59.00
CA ALA A 51 9.72 -12.14 58.89
C ALA A 51 9.76 -13.61 58.44
N GLU A 52 10.67 -13.80 57.49
CA GLU A 52 11.30 -15.05 57.04
C GLU A 52 10.49 -15.96 56.11
N GLU A 53 10.60 -15.69 54.80
CA GLU A 53 11.06 -16.69 53.81
C GLU A 53 11.63 -15.95 52.57
N ALA A 54 12.89 -15.55 52.66
CA ALA A 54 13.68 -15.13 51.52
C ALA A 54 14.62 -16.28 51.12
N ALA A 55 14.12 -17.26 50.37
CA ALA A 55 14.95 -18.21 49.62
C ALA A 55 14.09 -18.97 48.60
N GLY A 56 14.00 -18.49 47.35
CA GLY A 56 13.38 -19.30 46.29
C GLY A 56 12.84 -18.61 45.03
N ALA A 57 13.11 -17.33 44.79
CA ALA A 57 12.64 -16.65 43.56
C ALA A 57 13.81 -16.30 42.62
N GLY A 58 14.66 -17.29 42.34
CA GLY A 58 15.72 -17.18 41.34
C GLY A 58 15.39 -18.01 40.10
N ALA A 59 15.27 -17.36 38.94
CA ALA A 59 15.37 -17.95 37.60
C ALA A 59 14.16 -18.74 37.03
N GLN A 60 12.93 -18.22 37.09
CA GLN A 60 11.80 -18.73 36.26
C GLN A 60 11.31 -17.77 35.15
N THR A 61 11.82 -16.54 35.10
CA THR A 61 11.34 -15.49 34.19
C THR A 61 11.63 -15.69 32.69
N PRO A 62 12.68 -16.40 32.21
CA PRO A 62 12.90 -16.55 30.77
C PRO A 62 11.99 -17.59 30.09
N GLN A 63 11.44 -18.57 30.84
CA GLN A 63 10.67 -19.67 30.25
C GLN A 63 9.18 -19.37 30.05
N LEU A 64 8.56 -18.53 30.89
CA LEU A 64 7.15 -18.17 30.71
C LEU A 64 6.89 -17.40 29.41
N ALA A 65 7.78 -16.49 29.02
CA ALA A 65 7.64 -15.74 27.76
C ALA A 65 7.75 -16.64 26.51
N ALA A 66 8.62 -17.67 26.55
CA ALA A 66 8.77 -18.63 25.46
C ALA A 66 7.52 -19.52 25.27
N ASN A 67 6.80 -19.80 26.37
CA ASN A 67 5.60 -20.65 26.40
C ASN A 67 4.29 -19.90 26.10
N LEU A 68 4.32 -18.58 25.92
CA LEU A 68 3.12 -17.85 25.52
C LEU A 68 2.72 -18.23 24.08
N PRO A 69 1.43 -18.51 23.83
CA PRO A 69 0.89 -18.61 22.48
C PRO A 69 1.31 -17.38 21.66
N ALA A 70 1.68 -17.57 20.38
CA ALA A 70 2.20 -16.50 19.52
C ALA A 70 1.30 -15.25 19.45
N ALA A 71 -0.01 -15.40 19.67
CA ALA A 71 -0.97 -14.30 19.70
C ALA A 71 -0.84 -13.39 20.94
N LEU A 72 -0.34 -13.91 22.07
CA LEU A 72 -0.22 -13.18 23.34
C LEU A 72 1.17 -12.58 23.56
N ARG A 73 2.12 -12.90 22.68
CA ARG A 73 3.49 -12.38 22.80
C ARG A 73 3.51 -10.87 22.60
N PRO A 74 4.28 -10.12 23.42
CA PRO A 74 4.41 -8.69 23.26
C PRO A 74 5.03 -8.38 21.88
N LYS A 75 4.48 -7.37 21.21
CA LYS A 75 4.90 -6.98 19.85
C LYS A 75 5.49 -5.58 19.81
N VAL A 76 6.38 -5.40 18.86
CA VAL A 76 6.92 -4.12 18.42
C VAL A 76 6.31 -3.79 17.06
N ARG A 77 5.78 -2.58 16.92
CA ARG A 77 5.38 -2.05 15.62
C ARG A 77 6.59 -1.41 14.94
N VAL A 78 6.85 -1.84 13.72
CA VAL A 78 7.97 -1.36 12.91
C VAL A 78 7.42 -0.60 11.72
N ARG A 79 7.88 0.64 11.53
CA ARG A 79 7.69 1.42 10.31
C ARG A 79 8.90 1.23 9.40
N MET A 80 8.65 1.13 8.11
CA MET A 80 9.69 1.08 7.08
C MET A 80 9.32 2.02 5.93
N ASP A 81 10.26 2.92 5.60
CA ASP A 81 10.16 3.84 4.48
C ASP A 81 11.01 3.30 3.32
N LEU A 82 10.45 3.29 2.11
CA LEU A 82 11.04 2.64 0.95
C LEU A 82 10.72 3.38 -0.35
N ALA A 83 11.57 3.19 -1.36
CA ALA A 83 11.39 3.66 -2.72
C ALA A 83 11.47 2.47 -3.68
N TYR A 84 10.81 2.55 -4.84
CA TYR A 84 10.96 1.54 -5.88
C TYR A 84 10.70 2.05 -7.30
N ASP A 85 11.40 1.42 -8.23
CA ASP A 85 11.08 1.44 -9.65
C ASP A 85 10.00 0.38 -9.93
N GLY A 86 8.79 0.83 -10.27
CA GLY A 86 7.64 -0.03 -10.53
C GLY A 86 7.67 -0.81 -11.85
N THR A 87 8.63 -0.54 -12.75
CA THR A 87 8.63 -1.03 -14.14
C THR A 87 8.42 -2.55 -14.24
N PHE A 88 9.11 -3.32 -13.40
CA PHE A 88 9.12 -4.79 -13.43
C PHE A 88 8.28 -5.44 -12.33
N PHE A 89 7.32 -4.70 -11.78
CA PHE A 89 6.38 -5.19 -10.78
C PHE A 89 4.95 -5.20 -11.32
N ARG A 90 4.20 -6.25 -10.99
CA ARG A 90 2.75 -6.33 -11.19
C ARG A 90 1.98 -5.60 -10.09
N GLY A 91 2.50 -4.42 -9.73
CA GLY A 91 1.99 -3.53 -8.70
C GLY A 91 2.48 -3.89 -7.29
N TRP A 92 1.88 -3.22 -6.31
CA TRP A 92 2.21 -3.44 -4.90
C TRP A 92 1.81 -4.83 -4.41
N ALA A 93 0.53 -5.18 -4.54
CA ALA A 93 -0.09 -6.26 -3.78
C ALA A 93 0.34 -7.65 -4.24
N ALA A 94 0.70 -8.51 -3.29
CA ALA A 94 1.13 -9.88 -3.55
C ALA A 94 0.06 -10.68 -4.31
N GLN A 95 0.49 -11.38 -5.36
CA GLN A 95 -0.34 -12.20 -6.24
C GLN A 95 0.40 -13.50 -6.58
N PRO A 96 -0.29 -14.66 -6.64
CA PRO A 96 0.34 -15.93 -6.98
C PRO A 96 1.05 -15.87 -8.34
N GLY A 97 2.28 -16.37 -8.40
CA GLY A 97 3.06 -16.48 -9.64
C GLY A 97 3.59 -15.15 -10.22
N LEU A 98 3.27 -14.00 -9.63
CA LEU A 98 3.67 -12.69 -10.14
C LEU A 98 4.67 -11.99 -9.21
N ARG A 99 5.63 -11.28 -9.80
CA ARG A 99 6.55 -10.43 -9.05
C ARG A 99 5.89 -9.12 -8.63
N THR A 100 5.89 -8.84 -7.33
CA THR A 100 5.19 -7.69 -6.72
C THR A 100 6.04 -7.11 -5.61
N VAL A 101 5.90 -5.81 -5.33
CA VAL A 101 6.71 -5.14 -4.29
C VAL A 101 6.45 -5.75 -2.90
N GLN A 102 5.19 -6.01 -2.57
CA GLN A 102 4.83 -6.65 -1.30
C GLN A 102 5.38 -8.08 -1.21
N GLY A 103 5.37 -8.85 -2.30
CA GLY A 103 5.90 -10.22 -2.31
C GLY A 103 7.37 -10.27 -1.95
N GLU A 104 8.20 -9.49 -2.67
CA GLU A 104 9.66 -9.40 -2.43
C GLU A 104 9.97 -8.93 -1.00
N LEU A 105 9.26 -7.89 -0.54
CA LEU A 105 9.49 -7.34 0.80
C LEU A 105 9.09 -8.32 1.90
N THR A 106 7.93 -8.98 1.76
CA THR A 106 7.48 -10.00 2.73
C THR A 106 8.44 -11.18 2.78
N GLU A 107 8.94 -11.67 1.63
CA GLU A 107 9.90 -12.77 1.57
C GLU A 107 11.22 -12.41 2.27
N ALA A 108 11.76 -11.23 1.98
CA ALA A 108 12.98 -10.74 2.61
C ALA A 108 12.82 -10.60 4.14
N LEU A 109 11.73 -9.97 4.58
CA LEU A 109 11.47 -9.76 6.01
C LEU A 109 11.23 -11.07 6.74
N SER A 110 10.44 -11.98 6.16
CA SER A 110 10.14 -13.28 6.78
C SER A 110 11.40 -14.15 6.88
N THR A 111 12.31 -14.05 5.92
CA THR A 111 13.63 -14.72 5.96
C THR A 111 14.49 -14.20 7.12
N ILE A 112 14.52 -12.89 7.33
CA ILE A 112 15.34 -12.26 8.37
C ILE A 112 14.77 -12.51 9.77
N LEU A 113 13.45 -12.37 9.91
CA LEU A 113 12.73 -12.49 11.19
C LEU A 113 12.36 -13.93 11.54
N ARG A 114 12.49 -14.86 10.58
CA ARG A 114 12.16 -16.29 10.71
C ARG A 114 10.70 -16.57 11.08
N VAL A 115 9.81 -15.63 10.78
CA VAL A 115 8.37 -15.73 10.97
C VAL A 115 7.65 -15.07 9.80
N PRO A 116 6.43 -15.50 9.43
CA PRO A 116 5.64 -14.83 8.42
C PRO A 116 5.33 -13.37 8.81
N VAL A 117 5.59 -12.43 7.90
CA VAL A 117 5.35 -11.00 8.13
C VAL A 117 4.12 -10.53 7.36
N GLN A 118 3.18 -9.89 8.05
CA GLN A 118 2.03 -9.24 7.42
C GLN A 118 2.27 -7.74 7.33
N LEU A 119 2.28 -7.21 6.10
CA LEU A 119 2.52 -5.80 5.80
C LEU A 119 1.21 -5.03 5.61
N THR A 120 1.14 -3.86 6.23
CA THR A 120 0.17 -2.82 5.90
C THR A 120 0.88 -1.64 5.23
N VAL A 121 0.42 -1.28 4.03
CA VAL A 121 1.00 -0.20 3.20
C VAL A 121 0.17 1.06 3.23
N ALA A 122 0.82 2.21 3.13
CA ALA A 122 0.15 3.51 3.11
C ALA A 122 -0.78 3.72 1.90
N GLY A 123 -0.37 3.23 0.73
CA GLY A 123 -1.19 3.22 -0.48
C GLY A 123 -0.70 2.17 -1.45
N ARG A 124 -1.61 1.41 -2.07
CA ARG A 124 -1.26 0.46 -3.12
C ARG A 124 -0.99 1.21 -4.42
N THR A 125 -0.01 0.77 -5.17
CA THR A 125 0.32 1.23 -6.52
C THR A 125 -0.03 0.16 -7.55
N ASP A 126 -0.44 0.60 -8.74
CA ASP A 126 -0.73 -0.27 -9.88
C ASP A 126 0.57 -0.82 -10.49
N ALA A 127 0.45 -1.81 -11.39
CA ALA A 127 1.59 -2.29 -12.17
C ALA A 127 2.24 -1.16 -12.97
N GLY A 128 3.56 -1.06 -12.90
CA GLY A 128 4.33 -0.03 -13.59
C GLY A 128 4.36 1.35 -12.90
N VAL A 129 3.67 1.56 -11.77
CA VAL A 129 3.72 2.82 -11.01
C VAL A 129 4.90 2.82 -10.05
N HIS A 130 5.66 3.90 -9.98
CA HIS A 130 6.83 4.05 -9.12
C HIS A 130 6.48 4.64 -7.75
N ALA A 131 7.44 4.59 -6.81
CA ALA A 131 7.36 5.36 -5.58
C ALA A 131 8.74 5.89 -5.19
N SER A 132 8.86 7.21 -5.04
CA SER A 132 10.02 7.85 -4.39
C SER A 132 9.95 7.70 -2.87
N HIS A 133 8.73 7.64 -2.32
CA HIS A 133 8.50 7.45 -0.90
C HIS A 133 7.20 6.70 -0.62
N GLN A 134 7.34 5.45 -0.21
CA GLN A 134 6.28 4.56 0.26
C GLN A 134 6.54 4.19 1.72
N VAL A 135 5.46 3.97 2.47
CA VAL A 135 5.55 3.59 3.87
C VAL A 135 4.78 2.31 4.12
N VAL A 136 5.41 1.38 4.83
CA VAL A 136 4.74 0.21 5.39
C VAL A 136 4.91 0.15 6.90
N HIS A 137 4.04 -0.59 7.56
CA HIS A 137 4.29 -1.10 8.88
C HIS A 137 3.95 -2.59 8.99
N PHE A 138 4.51 -3.21 10.02
CA PHE A 138 4.17 -4.56 10.46
C PHE A 138 4.47 -4.69 11.95
N ASP A 139 3.87 -5.70 12.57
CA ASP A 139 4.12 -6.05 13.97
C ASP A 139 5.00 -7.31 14.03
N VAL A 140 5.97 -7.30 14.94
CA VAL A 140 6.90 -8.41 15.18
C VAL A 140 7.05 -8.65 16.67
N ASP A 141 7.25 -9.91 17.08
CA ASP A 141 7.49 -10.24 18.48
C ASP A 141 8.71 -9.48 19.02
N THR A 142 8.61 -8.96 20.25
CA THR A 142 9.68 -8.19 20.89
C THR A 142 10.99 -8.98 20.96
N GLU A 143 10.92 -10.29 21.22
CA GLU A 143 12.10 -11.16 21.25
C GLU A 143 12.79 -11.23 19.88
N ALA A 144 12.02 -11.44 18.80
CA ALA A 144 12.55 -11.49 17.44
C ALA A 144 13.15 -10.13 17.02
N TRP A 145 12.53 -9.03 17.44
CA TRP A 145 13.07 -7.68 17.24
C TRP A 145 14.42 -7.51 17.95
N GLN A 146 14.52 -7.85 19.24
CA GLN A 146 15.77 -7.72 19.99
C GLN A 146 16.88 -8.64 19.46
N ALA A 147 16.52 -9.83 18.98
CA ALA A 147 17.48 -10.76 18.37
C ALA A 147 18.19 -10.20 17.12
N LEU A 148 17.62 -9.18 16.46
CA LEU A 148 18.26 -8.51 15.32
C LEU A 148 19.58 -7.84 15.68
N ALA A 149 19.72 -7.35 16.93
CA ALA A 149 20.94 -6.71 17.40
C ALA A 149 22.17 -7.63 17.31
N GLY A 150 21.94 -8.93 17.46
CA GLY A 150 22.98 -9.94 17.44
C GLY A 150 24.04 -9.73 18.53
N ARG A 151 25.20 -10.37 18.36
CA ARG A 151 26.28 -10.33 19.36
C ARG A 151 26.96 -8.97 19.50
N ASN A 152 26.87 -8.13 18.47
CA ASN A 152 27.56 -6.85 18.41
C ASN A 152 26.70 -5.67 18.91
N GLY A 153 25.49 -5.94 19.44
CA GLY A 153 24.63 -4.91 20.01
C GLY A 153 24.21 -3.81 19.03
N VAL A 154 24.11 -4.13 17.73
CA VAL A 154 23.69 -3.15 16.71
C VAL A 154 22.23 -2.79 16.94
N ASP A 155 21.85 -1.53 16.71
CA ASP A 155 20.44 -1.14 16.73
C ASP A 155 19.59 -2.07 15.80
N PRO A 156 18.53 -2.73 16.32
CA PRO A 156 17.66 -3.62 15.55
C PRO A 156 17.14 -3.01 14.25
N ALA A 157 16.78 -1.73 14.25
CA ALA A 157 16.25 -1.05 13.07
C ALA A 157 17.31 -0.92 11.98
N GLN A 158 18.53 -0.48 12.34
CA GLN A 158 19.68 -0.46 11.42
C GLN A 158 20.04 -1.85 10.90
N ALA A 159 20.03 -2.87 11.77
CA ALA A 159 20.31 -4.25 11.38
C ALA A 159 19.28 -4.77 10.37
N LEU A 160 17.98 -4.53 10.62
CA LEU A 160 16.92 -4.91 9.71
C LEU A 160 17.04 -4.19 8.37
N ARG A 161 17.19 -2.85 8.36
CA ARG A 161 17.36 -2.05 7.15
C ARG A 161 18.46 -2.61 6.24
N ARG A 162 19.65 -2.87 6.81
CA ARG A 162 20.80 -3.40 6.08
C ARG A 162 20.54 -4.80 5.52
N ARG A 163 20.00 -5.72 6.33
CA ARG A 163 19.75 -7.10 5.93
C ARG A 163 18.66 -7.17 4.85
N THR A 164 17.57 -6.42 5.02
CA THR A 164 16.48 -6.35 4.04
C THR A 164 17.00 -5.80 2.71
N GLN A 165 17.76 -4.70 2.72
CA GLN A 165 18.36 -4.15 1.51
C GLN A 165 19.27 -5.16 0.79
N ALA A 166 20.04 -5.97 1.54
CA ALA A 166 20.92 -6.97 0.96
C ALA A 166 20.14 -8.10 0.26
N LEU A 167 19.03 -8.56 0.86
CA LEU A 167 18.17 -9.57 0.23
C LEU A 167 17.44 -9.02 -1.01
N LEU A 168 16.92 -7.79 -0.95
CA LEU A 168 16.27 -7.15 -2.10
C LEU A 168 17.24 -6.95 -3.28
N LYS A 169 18.49 -6.56 -3.00
CA LYS A 169 19.56 -6.51 -4.03
C LYS A 169 19.79 -7.86 -4.70
N ARG A 170 19.80 -8.94 -3.92
CA ARG A 170 19.98 -10.30 -4.44
C ARG A 170 18.77 -10.74 -5.28
N ALA A 171 17.55 -10.39 -4.85
CA ALA A 171 16.33 -10.74 -5.56
C ALA A 171 16.18 -10.01 -6.91
N ALA A 172 16.69 -8.78 -7.01
CA ALA A 172 16.69 -7.99 -8.24
C ALA A 172 17.73 -8.46 -9.27
N ASN A 173 18.73 -9.26 -8.88
CA ASN A 173 19.81 -9.68 -9.77
C ASN A 173 19.41 -10.94 -10.58
N PRO A 174 19.38 -10.87 -11.93
CA PRO A 174 19.00 -11.99 -12.80
C PRO A 174 19.85 -13.26 -12.60
N LYS A 175 21.12 -13.12 -12.19
CA LYS A 175 22.03 -14.26 -11.94
C LYS A 175 21.72 -15.00 -10.63
N THR A 176 21.02 -14.36 -9.70
CA THR A 176 20.74 -14.93 -8.36
C THR A 176 19.26 -15.10 -8.05
N THR A 177 18.38 -14.63 -8.94
CA THR A 177 16.93 -14.79 -8.81
C THR A 177 16.45 -16.09 -9.47
N SER A 178 15.51 -16.77 -8.82
CA SER A 178 14.86 -17.99 -9.33
C SER A 178 13.76 -17.70 -10.36
N ARG A 179 13.44 -16.43 -10.63
CA ARG A 179 12.41 -15.97 -11.58
C ARG A 179 12.93 -14.88 -12.53
N PRO A 180 13.87 -15.18 -13.44
CA PRO A 180 14.32 -14.20 -14.42
C PRO A 180 13.23 -13.97 -15.49
N GLU A 181 12.41 -12.93 -15.34
CA GLU A 181 11.62 -12.39 -16.45
C GLU A 181 12.55 -11.68 -17.46
N LEU A 182 12.38 -11.96 -18.76
CA LEU A 182 13.02 -11.19 -19.84
C LEU A 182 12.68 -9.71 -19.68
N GLY A 183 13.68 -8.89 -19.35
CA GLY A 183 13.51 -7.45 -19.13
C GLY A 183 13.73 -7.01 -17.69
N LEU A 184 13.76 -7.90 -16.68
CA LEU A 184 14.35 -7.58 -15.36
C LEU A 184 15.66 -6.87 -15.65
N VAL A 185 15.80 -5.65 -15.12
CA VAL A 185 16.90 -4.74 -15.43
C VAL A 185 18.13 -5.60 -15.63
N ALA A 186 18.61 -5.67 -16.87
CA ALA A 186 19.95 -6.14 -17.15
C ALA A 186 20.84 -5.06 -16.53
N LEU A 187 20.88 -5.04 -15.19
CA LEU A 187 21.93 -4.50 -14.40
C LEU A 187 23.09 -5.38 -14.85
N GLY A 188 23.69 -5.01 -15.98
CA GLY A 188 24.94 -5.61 -16.42
C GLY A 188 25.92 -5.53 -15.27
N GLU A 189 27.04 -6.21 -15.38
CA GLU A 189 28.05 -6.25 -14.32
C GLU A 189 28.45 -4.83 -13.81
N SER A 190 28.23 -3.80 -14.62
CA SER A 190 28.40 -2.37 -14.34
C SER A 190 27.37 -1.72 -13.39
N ALA A 191 26.25 -2.34 -13.05
CA ALA A 191 25.21 -1.70 -12.24
C ALA A 191 25.43 -1.77 -10.71
N GLY A 192 26.52 -2.40 -10.28
CA GLY A 192 27.04 -2.31 -8.92
C GLY A 192 26.01 -2.55 -7.81
N ASN A 193 25.74 -1.50 -7.04
CA ASN A 193 24.92 -1.49 -5.83
C ASN A 193 23.40 -1.28 -6.06
N GLY A 194 22.93 -1.29 -7.31
CA GLY A 194 21.52 -1.02 -7.67
C GLY A 194 20.52 -2.06 -7.14
N ALA A 195 19.33 -1.59 -6.77
CA ALA A 195 18.15 -2.41 -6.48
C ALA A 195 16.92 -1.66 -6.99
N ASP A 196 15.89 -2.41 -7.41
CA ASP A 196 14.60 -1.84 -7.82
C ASP A 196 13.69 -1.54 -6.62
N ILE A 197 14.00 -2.05 -5.43
CA ILE A 197 13.43 -1.63 -4.14
C ILE A 197 14.57 -1.18 -3.20
N VAL A 198 14.47 0.03 -2.68
CA VAL A 198 15.42 0.63 -1.75
C VAL A 198 14.74 0.86 -0.41
N VAL A 199 15.35 0.36 0.67
CA VAL A 199 14.92 0.62 2.05
C VAL A 199 15.65 1.85 2.56
N GLY A 200 14.94 2.96 2.65
CA GLY A 200 15.47 4.24 3.12
C GLY A 200 15.66 4.26 4.64
N ALA A 201 14.59 3.93 5.37
CA ALA A 201 14.60 3.97 6.83
C ALA A 201 13.77 2.83 7.44
N VAL A 202 14.14 2.45 8.67
CA VAL A 202 13.40 1.53 9.53
C VAL A 202 13.37 2.16 10.91
N SER A 203 12.23 2.12 11.58
CA SER A 203 12.10 2.61 12.95
C SER A 203 11.05 1.82 13.73
N GLN A 204 11.28 1.68 15.04
CA GLN A 204 10.24 1.27 15.96
C GLN A 204 9.30 2.45 16.21
N VAL A 205 8.00 2.20 16.17
CA VAL A 205 6.95 3.21 16.38
C VAL A 205 5.92 2.72 17.40
N GLY A 206 5.08 3.63 17.90
CA GLY A 206 3.98 3.28 18.79
C GLY A 206 2.96 2.36 18.11
N GLY A 207 2.27 1.54 18.91
CA GLY A 207 1.23 0.62 18.43
C GLY A 207 0.02 1.31 17.77
N ASP A 208 -0.09 2.63 17.92
CA ASP A 208 -1.12 3.46 17.30
C ASP A 208 -0.84 3.82 15.84
N PHE A 209 0.41 3.67 15.37
CA PHE A 209 0.77 4.01 14.00
C PHE A 209 0.12 3.06 13.01
N ASP A 210 -0.64 3.59 12.05
CA ASP A 210 -1.10 2.83 10.90
C ASP A 210 -0.64 3.51 9.62
N ALA A 211 0.27 2.86 8.88
CA ALA A 211 0.79 3.39 7.62
C ALA A 211 -0.32 3.83 6.66
N ARG A 212 -1.46 3.13 6.64
CA ARG A 212 -2.61 3.48 5.81
C ARG A 212 -3.50 4.51 6.47
N PHE A 213 -4.02 4.22 7.65
CA PHE A 213 -5.10 5.03 8.21
C PHE A 213 -4.61 6.28 8.95
N SER A 214 -3.37 6.28 9.46
CA SER A 214 -2.79 7.48 10.09
C SER A 214 -2.28 8.52 9.10
N ALA A 215 -2.23 8.22 7.79
CA ALA A 215 -1.75 9.19 6.80
C ALA A 215 -2.82 10.28 6.53
N LEU A 216 -2.39 11.54 6.59
CA LEU A 216 -3.21 12.72 6.33
C LEU A 216 -3.42 12.96 4.83
N ARG A 217 -2.37 12.76 4.04
CA ARG A 217 -2.40 12.95 2.58
C ARG A 217 -1.33 12.13 1.89
N ARG A 218 -1.58 11.83 0.62
CA ARG A 218 -0.58 11.29 -0.32
C ARG A 218 -0.42 12.27 -1.46
N THR A 219 0.82 12.44 -1.93
CA THR A 219 1.15 13.29 -3.07
C THR A 219 1.78 12.45 -4.15
N TYR A 220 1.24 12.56 -5.36
CA TYR A 220 1.75 11.92 -6.56
C TYR A 220 2.27 12.96 -7.53
N ARG A 221 3.26 12.57 -8.33
CA ARG A 221 3.64 13.31 -9.54
C ARG A 221 3.47 12.44 -10.78
N TYR A 222 2.93 13.04 -11.83
CA TYR A 222 2.90 12.45 -13.17
C TYR A 222 3.75 13.30 -14.11
N ARG A 223 4.64 12.65 -14.87
CA ARG A 223 5.61 13.33 -15.74
C ARG A 223 5.32 13.08 -17.20
N VAL A 224 5.36 14.14 -17.99
CA VAL A 224 5.16 14.10 -19.44
C VAL A 224 6.25 14.91 -20.13
N ALA A 225 6.95 14.27 -21.07
CA ALA A 225 7.72 14.94 -22.10
C ALA A 225 6.80 15.15 -23.30
N ASP A 226 6.18 16.33 -23.32
CA ASP A 226 5.42 16.81 -24.47
C ASP A 226 6.36 17.49 -25.47
N GLY A 227 6.08 17.36 -26.77
CA GLY A 227 7.00 17.80 -27.82
C GLY A 227 8.21 16.88 -28.00
N VAL A 228 8.50 16.48 -29.24
CA VAL A 228 9.57 15.53 -29.57
C VAL A 228 10.96 15.98 -29.08
N ALA A 229 11.20 17.29 -29.00
CA ALA A 229 12.47 17.85 -28.53
C ALA A 229 12.79 17.51 -27.07
N ARG A 230 11.79 17.11 -26.27
CA ARG A 230 11.94 16.75 -24.84
C ARG A 230 12.05 15.25 -24.60
N HIS A 231 12.01 14.42 -25.65
CA HIS A 231 12.10 12.98 -25.49
C HIS A 231 13.54 12.56 -25.13
N ASP A 232 13.74 12.13 -23.88
CA ASP A 232 15.00 11.53 -23.42
C ASP A 232 14.82 10.01 -23.24
N PRO A 233 15.44 9.17 -24.09
CA PRO A 233 15.30 7.71 -24.01
C PRO A 233 15.72 7.10 -22.68
N ARG A 234 16.52 7.79 -21.86
CA ARG A 234 16.90 7.33 -20.51
C ARG A 234 15.72 7.39 -19.53
N LEU A 235 14.75 8.28 -19.77
CA LEU A 235 13.60 8.53 -18.91
C LEU A 235 12.33 7.81 -19.38
N ARG A 236 12.39 7.03 -20.47
CA ARG A 236 11.23 6.36 -21.09
C ARG A 236 10.44 5.42 -20.17
N SER A 237 11.04 4.98 -19.07
CA SER A 237 10.39 4.12 -18.08
C SER A 237 9.72 4.89 -16.95
N SER A 238 9.88 6.23 -16.86
CA SER A 238 9.34 7.07 -15.79
C SER A 238 8.67 8.36 -16.26
N VAL A 239 8.69 8.64 -17.57
CA VAL A 239 8.14 9.84 -18.20
C VAL A 239 7.32 9.44 -19.44
N LEU A 240 6.06 9.86 -19.48
CA LEU A 240 5.19 9.66 -20.64
C LEU A 240 5.63 10.57 -21.79
N TRP A 241 5.65 10.06 -23.01
CA TRP A 241 5.94 10.88 -24.19
C TRP A 241 4.68 11.22 -24.97
N THR A 242 4.60 12.46 -25.44
CA THR A 242 3.62 12.88 -26.44
C THR A 242 4.30 13.83 -27.43
N ASP A 243 3.93 13.73 -28.71
CA ASP A 243 4.56 14.53 -29.76
C ASP A 243 4.04 15.97 -29.78
N GLN A 244 2.83 16.19 -29.26
CA GLN A 244 2.17 17.49 -29.22
C GLN A 244 2.59 18.27 -27.98
N GLU A 245 2.71 19.59 -28.10
CA GLU A 245 2.84 20.52 -26.98
C GLU A 245 1.51 20.60 -26.20
N LEU A 246 1.56 20.60 -24.87
CA LEU A 246 0.37 20.65 -24.02
C LEU A 246 0.06 22.09 -23.57
N ASP A 247 -1.21 22.48 -23.65
CA ASP A 247 -1.71 23.71 -23.00
C ASP A 247 -1.92 23.48 -21.51
N LEU A 248 -0.88 23.74 -20.71
CA LEU A 248 -0.93 23.55 -19.25
C LEU A 248 -1.90 24.52 -18.57
N GLU A 249 -2.21 25.68 -19.16
CA GLU A 249 -3.15 26.63 -18.58
C GLU A 249 -4.59 26.11 -18.69
N ALA A 250 -4.99 25.63 -19.87
CA ALA A 250 -6.29 24.98 -20.07
C ALA A 250 -6.44 23.74 -19.17
N MET A 251 -5.37 22.94 -19.05
CA MET A 251 -5.35 21.80 -18.14
C MET A 251 -5.58 22.22 -16.69
N ASN A 252 -4.93 23.29 -16.23
CA ASN A 252 -5.09 23.81 -14.87
C ASN A 252 -6.46 24.43 -14.62
N ARG A 253 -7.06 25.11 -15.61
CA ARG A 253 -8.44 25.61 -15.53
C ARG A 253 -9.43 24.45 -15.39
N SER A 254 -9.25 23.39 -16.18
CA SER A 254 -10.11 22.19 -16.13
C SER A 254 -10.06 21.42 -14.80
N LEU A 255 -9.01 21.61 -14.00
CA LEU A 255 -8.84 20.96 -12.69
C LEU A 255 -9.59 21.68 -11.55
N GLN A 256 -9.85 22.98 -11.68
CA GLN A 256 -10.40 23.78 -10.58
C GLN A 256 -11.70 23.20 -10.00
N PRO A 257 -12.68 22.76 -10.82
CA PRO A 257 -13.93 22.21 -10.30
C PRO A 257 -13.78 20.86 -9.59
N LEU A 258 -12.65 20.18 -9.75
CA LEU A 258 -12.37 18.85 -9.19
C LEU A 258 -11.74 18.94 -7.79
N LEU A 259 -11.31 20.13 -7.37
CA LEU A 259 -10.77 20.36 -6.02
C LEU A 259 -11.87 20.28 -4.95
N GLY A 260 -11.50 19.84 -3.76
CA GLY A 260 -12.43 19.63 -2.64
C GLY A 260 -12.98 18.20 -2.58
N GLU A 261 -14.05 18.03 -1.82
CA GLU A 261 -14.68 16.73 -1.60
C GLU A 261 -15.71 16.40 -2.69
N HIS A 262 -15.51 15.27 -3.37
CA HIS A 262 -16.40 14.80 -4.44
C HIS A 262 -16.50 13.29 -4.48
N GLU A 263 -17.56 12.81 -5.13
CA GLU A 263 -17.70 11.40 -5.50
C GLU A 263 -17.01 11.12 -6.83
N PHE A 264 -15.82 10.51 -6.79
CA PHE A 264 -14.97 10.32 -7.97
C PHE A 264 -15.29 9.05 -8.78
N LEU A 265 -16.51 8.52 -8.73
CA LEU A 265 -16.85 7.23 -9.36
C LEU A 265 -16.46 7.15 -10.86
N SER A 266 -16.62 8.24 -11.61
CA SER A 266 -16.22 8.34 -13.03
C SER A 266 -14.70 8.26 -13.27
N TYR A 267 -13.90 8.51 -12.24
CA TYR A 267 -12.43 8.45 -12.24
C TYR A 267 -11.87 7.19 -11.57
N CYS A 268 -12.70 6.45 -10.84
CA CYS A 268 -12.29 5.29 -10.07
C CYS A 268 -12.59 3.97 -10.79
N LYS A 269 -11.79 2.93 -10.54
CA LYS A 269 -12.28 1.55 -10.62
C LYS A 269 -12.89 1.19 -9.25
N PRO A 270 -14.22 0.99 -9.14
CA PRO A 270 -14.86 0.75 -7.86
C PRO A 270 -14.37 -0.58 -7.25
N ARG A 271 -14.43 -0.64 -5.93
CA ARG A 271 -14.13 -1.83 -5.15
C ARG A 271 -15.27 -2.03 -4.16
N GLN A 272 -15.75 -3.26 -4.05
CA GLN A 272 -16.80 -3.62 -3.09
C GLN A 272 -16.41 -3.20 -1.67
N GLY A 273 -17.33 -2.53 -0.97
CA GLY A 273 -17.12 -2.06 0.41
C GLY A 273 -16.17 -0.86 0.55
N ALA A 274 -15.85 -0.14 -0.53
CA ALA A 274 -15.04 1.07 -0.49
C ALA A 274 -15.78 2.26 -1.13
N SER A 275 -15.82 3.38 -0.40
CA SER A 275 -16.34 4.64 -0.93
C SER A 275 -15.45 5.20 -2.03
N THR A 276 -16.05 5.90 -3.00
CA THR A 276 -15.38 6.69 -4.04
C THR A 276 -15.30 8.18 -3.68
N ILE A 277 -15.77 8.57 -2.50
CA ILE A 277 -15.74 9.97 -2.03
C ILE A 277 -14.37 10.32 -1.47
N ARG A 278 -13.70 11.30 -2.07
CA ARG A 278 -12.34 11.75 -1.71
C ARG A 278 -12.26 13.26 -1.69
N SER A 279 -11.31 13.79 -0.93
CA SER A 279 -11.00 15.22 -0.88
C SER A 279 -9.69 15.49 -1.61
N LEU A 280 -9.79 16.11 -2.79
CA LEU A 280 -8.65 16.55 -3.57
C LEU A 280 -8.16 17.89 -3.00
N LEU A 281 -7.01 17.86 -2.33
CA LEU A 281 -6.48 19.00 -1.58
C LEU A 281 -5.73 19.99 -2.48
N ALA A 282 -5.00 19.46 -3.47
CA ALA A 282 -4.27 20.24 -4.46
C ALA A 282 -4.08 19.41 -5.72
N ALA A 283 -4.15 20.05 -6.89
CA ALA A 283 -3.86 19.45 -8.18
C ALA A 283 -3.41 20.55 -9.13
N ALA A 284 -2.23 20.41 -9.73
CA ALA A 284 -1.72 21.40 -10.67
C ALA A 284 -0.74 20.79 -11.67
N TRP A 285 -0.81 21.27 -12.91
CA TRP A 285 0.23 21.11 -13.91
C TRP A 285 1.22 22.27 -13.84
N SER A 286 2.50 21.96 -13.96
CA SER A 286 3.56 22.95 -14.00
C SER A 286 4.66 22.50 -14.97
N ARG A 287 5.52 23.44 -15.38
CA ARG A 287 6.75 23.15 -16.12
C ARG A 287 7.93 23.68 -15.33
N PRO A 288 8.57 22.88 -14.46
CA PRO A 288 9.72 23.32 -13.69
C PRO A 288 10.86 23.78 -14.60
N GLU A 289 11.56 24.85 -14.21
CA GLU A 289 12.73 25.36 -14.95
C GLU A 289 14.05 24.73 -14.49
N SER A 290 14.05 24.05 -13.35
CA SER A 290 15.24 23.44 -12.75
C SER A 290 14.92 22.13 -12.03
N GLY A 291 15.98 21.39 -11.67
CA GLY A 291 15.86 20.09 -11.01
C GLY A 291 15.68 18.93 -11.99
N VAL A 292 15.36 17.74 -11.45
CA VAL A 292 15.25 16.50 -12.23
C VAL A 292 14.07 16.49 -13.20
N ASP A 293 13.09 17.36 -12.97
CA ASP A 293 11.86 17.48 -13.75
C ASP A 293 11.89 18.68 -14.71
N ALA A 294 13.04 19.34 -14.87
CA ALA A 294 13.18 20.56 -15.66
C ALA A 294 12.72 20.35 -17.11
N GLY A 295 11.86 21.25 -17.60
CA GLY A 295 11.32 21.24 -18.95
C GLY A 295 10.17 20.26 -19.16
N LEU A 296 9.89 19.32 -18.25
CA LEU A 296 8.76 18.39 -18.35
C LEU A 296 7.45 19.06 -17.93
N ALA A 297 6.34 18.62 -18.51
CA ALA A 297 5.01 18.89 -17.96
C ALA A 297 4.78 17.94 -16.77
N VAL A 298 4.63 18.50 -15.58
CA VAL A 298 4.50 17.76 -14.32
C VAL A 298 3.16 18.05 -13.69
N PHE A 299 2.37 17.00 -13.51
CA PHE A 299 1.15 17.04 -12.70
C PHE A 299 1.48 16.65 -11.27
N GLU A 300 1.32 17.56 -10.32
CA GLU A 300 1.37 17.24 -8.90
C GLU A 300 -0.05 17.20 -8.34
N VAL A 301 -0.38 16.13 -7.61
CA VAL A 301 -1.70 15.96 -7.02
C VAL A 301 -1.61 15.42 -5.61
N SER A 302 -2.39 16.02 -4.71
CA SER A 302 -2.46 15.66 -3.30
C SER A 302 -3.90 15.50 -2.86
N ALA A 303 -4.19 14.40 -2.18
CA ALA A 303 -5.52 14.12 -1.61
C ALA A 303 -5.38 13.43 -0.26
N ASP A 304 -6.46 13.45 0.52
CA ASP A 304 -6.58 12.67 1.75
C ASP A 304 -6.35 11.16 1.48
N ALA A 305 -6.99 10.66 0.43
CA ALA A 305 -6.82 9.34 -0.14
C ALA A 305 -7.19 9.36 -1.63
N PHE A 306 -6.79 8.31 -2.34
CA PHE A 306 -7.19 8.09 -3.73
C PHE A 306 -7.94 6.75 -3.84
N CYS A 307 -8.93 6.69 -4.73
CA CYS A 307 -9.49 5.41 -5.17
C CYS A 307 -8.59 4.76 -6.23
N HIS A 308 -8.88 3.50 -6.56
CA HIS A 308 -8.13 2.77 -7.57
C HIS A 308 -8.24 3.48 -8.94
N HIS A 309 -7.12 3.65 -9.63
CA HIS A 309 -6.96 4.37 -10.91
C HIS A 309 -7.16 5.90 -10.89
N MET A 310 -7.62 6.50 -9.78
CA MET A 310 -8.03 7.91 -9.73
C MET A 310 -7.04 8.88 -10.38
N VAL A 311 -5.77 8.84 -9.94
CA VAL A 311 -4.75 9.79 -10.40
C VAL A 311 -4.50 9.66 -11.89
N ARG A 312 -4.41 8.42 -12.40
CA ARG A 312 -4.19 8.15 -13.82
C ARG A 312 -5.38 8.56 -14.67
N SER A 313 -6.60 8.47 -14.14
CA SER A 313 -7.81 8.97 -14.77
C SER A 313 -7.85 10.50 -14.82
N LEU A 314 -7.45 11.18 -13.73
CA LEU A 314 -7.32 12.64 -13.69
C LEU A 314 -6.29 13.14 -14.71
N VAL A 315 -5.14 12.49 -14.78
CA VAL A 315 -4.10 12.76 -15.78
C VAL A 315 -4.65 12.52 -17.18
N GLY A 316 -5.27 11.38 -17.44
CA GLY A 316 -5.80 11.07 -18.77
C GLY A 316 -6.87 12.06 -19.23
N ALA A 317 -7.75 12.51 -18.32
CA ALA A 317 -8.75 13.52 -18.63
C ALA A 317 -8.11 14.87 -18.97
N THR A 318 -7.21 15.37 -18.11
CA THR A 318 -6.53 16.65 -18.33
C THR A 318 -5.61 16.62 -19.56
N LEU A 319 -4.95 15.50 -19.86
CA LEU A 319 -4.19 15.33 -21.11
C LEU A 319 -5.05 15.54 -22.35
N THR A 320 -6.31 15.09 -22.33
CA THR A 320 -7.21 15.31 -23.48
C THR A 320 -7.56 16.78 -23.66
N VAL A 321 -7.67 17.54 -22.57
CA VAL A 321 -7.87 19.01 -22.59
C VAL A 321 -6.62 19.71 -23.12
N GLY A 322 -5.44 19.38 -22.60
CA GLY A 322 -4.18 19.99 -23.03
C GLY A 322 -3.81 19.70 -24.49
N GLN A 323 -4.37 18.63 -25.07
CA GLN A 323 -4.25 18.29 -26.49
C GLN A 323 -5.37 18.91 -27.37
N GLY A 324 -6.27 19.69 -26.78
CA GLY A 324 -7.42 20.28 -27.48
C GLY A 324 -8.48 19.27 -27.94
N ARG A 325 -8.47 18.03 -27.41
CA ARG A 325 -9.42 16.98 -27.78
C ARG A 325 -10.75 17.07 -27.03
N ASN A 326 -10.76 17.72 -25.86
CA ASN A 326 -11.95 18.00 -25.06
C ASN A 326 -11.88 19.43 -24.50
N SER A 327 -13.04 19.98 -24.12
CA SER A 327 -13.12 21.31 -23.50
C SER A 327 -12.68 21.31 -22.03
N GLU A 328 -12.50 22.51 -21.46
CA GLU A 328 -12.07 22.70 -20.07
C GLU A 328 -13.15 22.25 -19.06
N GLU A 329 -14.42 22.28 -19.46
CA GLU A 329 -15.57 21.88 -18.62
C GLU A 329 -15.73 20.36 -18.56
N TRP A 330 -15.23 19.64 -19.56
CA TRP A 330 -15.47 18.22 -19.74
C TRP A 330 -15.04 17.35 -18.53
N PRO A 331 -13.89 17.58 -17.86
CA PRO A 331 -13.56 16.87 -16.63
C PRO A 331 -14.58 17.08 -15.49
N ALA A 332 -15.17 18.27 -15.37
CA ALA A 332 -16.20 18.54 -14.37
C ALA A 332 -17.52 17.84 -14.73
N GLU A 333 -17.88 17.81 -16.01
CA GLU A 333 -19.04 17.05 -16.51
C GLU A 333 -18.90 15.55 -16.23
N LEU A 334 -17.70 14.99 -16.42
CA LEU A 334 -17.41 13.60 -16.07
C LEU A 334 -17.61 13.34 -14.58
N LEU A 335 -17.15 14.24 -13.71
CA LEU A 335 -17.31 14.12 -12.26
C LEU A 335 -18.79 14.11 -11.87
N ALA A 336 -19.58 15.04 -12.44
CA ALA A 336 -21.00 15.18 -12.16
C ALA A 336 -21.83 13.95 -12.53
N ARG A 337 -21.44 13.19 -13.57
CA ARG A 337 -22.16 12.00 -14.04
C ARG A 337 -22.18 10.84 -13.05
N ARG A 338 -21.16 10.73 -12.19
CA ARG A 338 -20.98 9.59 -11.25
C ARG A 338 -21.19 8.23 -11.93
N SER A 339 -20.62 8.03 -13.12
CA SER A 339 -20.87 6.85 -13.94
C SER A 339 -19.59 6.28 -14.54
N ARG A 340 -19.59 4.95 -14.72
CA ARG A 340 -18.50 4.19 -15.34
C ARG A 340 -18.68 3.95 -16.83
N GLU A 341 -19.86 4.22 -17.38
CA GLU A 341 -20.14 3.99 -18.81
C GLU A 341 -19.27 4.86 -19.71
N LEU A 342 -18.95 6.07 -19.26
CA LEU A 342 -18.05 7.01 -19.91
C LEU A 342 -16.92 7.41 -18.95
N ALA A 343 -16.20 6.41 -18.46
CA ALA A 343 -15.09 6.65 -17.53
C ALA A 343 -13.97 7.49 -18.19
N ALA A 344 -13.30 8.30 -17.37
CA ALA A 344 -12.15 9.07 -17.81
C ALA A 344 -11.06 8.16 -18.44
N PRO A 345 -10.39 8.61 -19.52
CA PRO A 345 -9.26 7.91 -20.11
C PRO A 345 -8.18 7.62 -19.06
N LEU A 346 -7.58 6.44 -19.12
CA LEU A 346 -6.58 6.02 -18.16
C LEU A 346 -5.17 6.29 -18.71
N ALA A 347 -4.44 7.22 -18.09
CA ALA A 347 -3.04 7.46 -18.46
C ALA A 347 -2.16 6.22 -18.22
N PRO A 348 -1.07 6.02 -19.00
CA PRO A 348 -0.09 4.96 -18.74
C PRO A 348 0.48 5.01 -17.32
N ALA A 349 0.89 3.86 -16.78
CA ALA A 349 1.32 3.78 -15.38
C ALA A 349 2.71 4.38 -15.12
N HIS A 350 3.63 4.22 -16.08
CA HIS A 350 5.05 4.55 -15.92
C HIS A 350 5.32 6.04 -15.68
N GLY A 351 4.44 6.95 -16.12
CA GLY A 351 4.60 8.37 -15.82
C GLY A 351 4.32 8.72 -14.34
N LEU A 352 3.68 7.83 -13.58
CA LEU A 352 3.18 8.10 -12.23
C LEU A 352 4.17 7.65 -11.14
N THR A 353 4.43 8.53 -10.19
CA THR A 353 5.25 8.25 -9.00
C THR A 353 4.54 8.73 -7.73
N LEU A 354 4.48 7.88 -6.70
CA LEU A 354 4.14 8.31 -5.34
C LEU A 354 5.35 9.04 -4.73
N GLU A 355 5.22 10.33 -4.51
CA GLU A 355 6.34 11.20 -4.08
C GLU A 355 6.39 11.40 -2.58
N ALA A 356 5.24 11.52 -1.92
CA ALA A 356 5.19 11.82 -0.49
C ALA A 356 3.95 11.25 0.19
N ILE A 357 4.10 10.95 1.48
CA ILE A 357 3.01 10.61 2.39
C ILE A 357 3.24 11.42 3.66
N THR A 358 2.22 12.18 4.06
CA THR A 358 2.29 13.01 5.28
C THR A 358 1.50 12.35 6.40
N TYR A 359 2.10 12.28 7.58
CA TYR A 359 1.49 11.79 8.82
C TYR A 359 1.41 12.93 9.84
N PRO A 360 0.46 12.90 10.78
CA PRO A 360 0.45 13.85 11.89
C PRO A 360 1.54 13.48 12.91
N GLU A 361 1.68 14.31 13.93
CA GLU A 361 2.51 13.99 15.11
C GLU A 361 2.11 12.65 15.74
N PRO A 362 3.04 11.90 16.36
CA PRO A 362 2.79 10.56 16.89
C PRO A 362 1.55 10.43 17.79
N ARG A 363 1.31 11.42 18.67
CA ARG A 363 0.16 11.45 19.59
C ARG A 363 -1.21 11.47 18.89
N ARG A 364 -1.27 11.78 17.59
CA ARG A 364 -2.51 11.87 16.79
C ARG A 364 -2.69 10.70 15.84
N TRP A 365 -1.80 9.71 15.82
CA TRP A 365 -1.91 8.58 14.91
C TRP A 365 -3.19 7.76 15.12
N ALA A 366 -3.57 7.50 16.37
CA ALA A 366 -4.78 6.76 16.72
C ALA A 366 -6.06 7.50 16.30
N GLU A 367 -6.17 8.78 16.69
CA GLU A 367 -7.29 9.68 16.34
C GLU A 367 -7.49 9.72 14.82
N GLN A 368 -6.42 9.97 14.06
CA GLN A 368 -6.47 10.02 12.60
C GLN A 368 -6.85 8.66 12.00
N ALA A 369 -6.30 7.56 12.52
CA ALA A 369 -6.60 6.23 12.01
C ALA A 369 -8.06 5.82 12.28
N GLN A 370 -8.65 6.25 13.39
CA GLN A 370 -10.06 6.03 13.66
C GLN A 370 -10.94 6.86 12.71
N ALA A 371 -10.64 8.15 12.55
CA ALA A 371 -11.36 9.03 11.63
C ALA A 371 -11.33 8.53 10.18
N ALA A 372 -10.16 8.07 9.69
CA ALA A 372 -9.98 7.59 8.32
C ALA A 372 -10.65 6.22 8.02
N ARG A 373 -11.07 5.47 9.04
CA ARG A 373 -11.80 4.20 8.86
C ARG A 373 -13.31 4.38 8.72
N VAL A 374 -13.84 5.56 9.06
CA VAL A 374 -15.26 5.88 8.87
C VAL A 374 -15.54 5.97 7.37
N LEU A 375 -16.42 5.10 6.88
CA LEU A 375 -16.81 5.07 5.48
C LEU A 375 -17.67 6.30 5.16
N ARG A 376 -17.29 7.06 4.13
CA ARG A 376 -18.11 8.16 3.62
C ARG A 376 -19.24 7.62 2.76
N THR A 377 -20.47 8.02 3.05
CA THR A 377 -21.68 7.74 2.27
C THR A 377 -22.02 8.93 1.36
N SER A 378 -22.66 8.67 0.22
CA SER A 378 -23.16 9.74 -0.64
C SER A 378 -24.45 10.29 -0.04
N ALA A 379 -24.68 11.60 -0.15
CA ALA A 379 -25.93 12.23 0.33
C ALA A 379 -27.20 11.76 -0.44
N ALA A 380 -27.04 10.94 -1.47
CA ALA A 380 -28.14 10.33 -2.24
C ALA A 380 -28.59 8.96 -1.68
N ASP A 381 -27.93 8.45 -0.64
CA ASP A 381 -28.26 7.17 0.02
C ASP A 381 -29.10 7.35 1.31
N ASP A 382 -29.54 8.57 1.64
CA ASP A 382 -30.45 8.89 2.76
C ASP A 382 -31.87 9.23 2.29
#